data_AF-A0A1A2KR07-F1
#
_entry.id   AF-A0A1A2KR07-F1
#
_cell.length_a   1.000
_cell.length_b   1.000
_cell.length_c   1.000
_cell.angle_alpha   90.00
_cell.angle_beta   90.00
_cell.angle_gamma   90.00
#
_symmetry.space_group_name_H-M   'P 1'
#
loop_
_entity.id
_entity.type
_entity.pdbx_description
1 polymer ?
#
loop_
_entity_poly.entity_id
_entity_poly.type
_entity_poly.pdbx_seq_one_letter_code
_entity_poly.pdbx_strand_id
1 'polypeptide(L)'
;MALVGLVSLALVSTVASVASAAVTSVLIMGGSGDPLTTEKDGIPFVRQYTTNVVDNFVAPSSTRPDLGIPVGPYNAVAVITPAQFNTGDPADHSMTFDRSVAEGTQDLDTCISSTAQCQYNEDIGSDAPSVGDSLVVFGYSQSATIASFEKAALADRYQPGEGPQVSFILTANGNRPNGGFLARGPKGLSIPLPLPGGGVTFSGPTRTDTQYATVDIAIQYDGWADQPVNPFNLIAVANANAGQRLLHPHYADQSLDGPGIIDQGHYGDTRYLMVATDTLPLLHDVANIPGVGRFLADVLDAPLRVLVESGYDRTTSPGKPTTWSLFPAKNPLKTAVDFVVAIPTGWDDAIERVNGTRPFGTQRPGPYGVGGPSVDYLNPSEETTKPAEATTESTSPTTLVSRKTRSTPVDADAKLAATSSDTDVVSSRPQKLKTSVEKLPAQSATDSSDVAATKLPTLPKSPEADALATKRPTATEDREA
;
A
#
# COMPACT_ATOMS: atom_id res chain seq x y z
N MET A 1 45.46 52.78 -59.92
CA MET A 1 44.07 52.27 -59.90
C MET A 1 44.09 50.81 -60.33
N ALA A 2 44.13 49.88 -59.38
CA ALA A 2 43.75 48.48 -59.60
C ALA A 2 43.38 47.90 -58.22
N LEU A 3 42.13 47.46 -58.13
CA LEU A 3 41.37 47.14 -56.91
C LEU A 3 41.83 45.81 -56.29
N VAL A 4 41.96 45.79 -54.97
CA VAL A 4 42.06 44.58 -54.13
C VAL A 4 40.64 44.06 -53.89
N GLY A 5 40.39 42.80 -54.25
CA GLY A 5 39.15 42.08 -53.92
C GLY A 5 39.45 40.91 -52.98
N LEU A 6 39.22 41.10 -51.67
CA LEU A 6 39.18 40.02 -50.70
C LEU A 6 37.80 39.35 -50.76
N VAL A 7 37.79 38.06 -51.07
CA VAL A 7 36.61 37.20 -50.91
C VAL A 7 36.65 36.60 -49.51
N SER A 8 35.78 37.08 -48.62
CA SER A 8 35.54 36.48 -47.30
C SER A 8 34.36 35.51 -47.42
N LEU A 9 34.64 34.21 -47.32
CA LEU A 9 33.63 33.16 -47.27
C LEU A 9 33.15 32.99 -45.82
N ALA A 10 31.98 33.55 -45.49
CA ALA A 10 31.36 33.36 -44.19
C ALA A 10 30.68 31.98 -44.14
N LEU A 11 31.29 31.03 -43.44
CA LEU A 11 30.62 29.78 -43.07
C LEU A 11 29.65 30.07 -41.91
N VAL A 12 28.36 30.15 -42.21
CA VAL A 12 27.32 30.16 -41.18
C VAL A 12 27.07 28.71 -40.79
N SER A 13 27.66 28.26 -39.68
CA SER A 13 27.33 26.97 -39.07
C SER A 13 25.98 27.10 -38.36
N THR A 14 24.91 26.62 -38.99
CA THR A 14 23.62 26.43 -38.34
C THR A 14 23.76 25.29 -37.32
N VAL A 15 23.97 25.63 -36.05
CA VAL A 15 23.77 24.67 -34.97
C VAL A 15 22.28 24.44 -34.90
N ALA A 16 21.82 23.30 -35.44
CA ALA A 16 20.48 22.83 -35.17
C ALA A 16 20.42 22.48 -33.68
N SER A 17 19.81 23.35 -32.88
CA SER A 17 19.43 23.01 -31.51
C SER A 17 18.41 21.89 -31.61
N VAL A 18 18.87 20.65 -31.48
CA VAL A 18 17.98 19.52 -31.25
C VAL A 18 17.34 19.82 -29.89
N ALA A 19 16.07 20.21 -29.89
CA ALA A 19 15.30 20.26 -28.65
C ALA A 19 15.29 18.82 -28.12
N SER A 20 16.10 18.55 -27.10
CA SER A 20 16.01 17.32 -26.33
C SER A 20 14.58 17.24 -25.82
N ALA A 21 13.90 16.12 -26.07
CA ALA A 21 12.62 15.85 -25.43
C ALA A 21 12.81 16.02 -23.92
N ALA A 22 11.87 16.69 -23.25
CA ALA A 22 11.94 16.85 -21.80
C ALA A 22 11.99 15.46 -21.17
N VAL A 23 13.05 15.19 -20.40
CA VAL A 23 13.24 13.94 -19.69
C VAL A 23 12.40 14.02 -18.41
N THR A 24 11.75 12.92 -18.06
CA THR A 24 11.07 12.79 -16.76
C THR A 24 12.00 12.04 -15.81
N SER A 25 12.52 12.74 -14.79
CA SER A 25 13.30 12.10 -13.73
C SER A 25 12.36 11.55 -12.65
N VAL A 26 12.38 10.24 -12.50
CA VAL A 26 11.58 9.52 -11.50
C VAL A 26 12.46 9.33 -10.26
N LEU A 27 12.20 10.11 -9.22
CA LEU A 27 12.89 10.04 -7.93
C LEU A 27 12.26 8.92 -7.10
N ILE A 28 12.92 7.76 -7.05
CA ILE A 28 12.42 6.53 -6.43
C ILE A 28 13.14 6.32 -5.11
N MET A 29 12.38 6.20 -4.02
CA MET A 29 12.89 5.87 -2.70
C MET A 29 12.41 4.47 -2.25
N GLY A 30 13.22 3.80 -1.42
CA GLY A 30 12.88 2.51 -0.84
C GLY A 30 12.00 2.61 0.41
N GLY A 31 11.57 1.47 0.93
CA GLY A 31 10.87 1.37 2.21
C GLY A 31 11.83 1.24 3.39
N SER A 32 11.31 1.05 4.60
CA SER A 32 12.17 0.76 5.76
C SER A 32 13.00 -0.51 5.52
N GLY A 33 14.31 -0.41 5.69
CA GLY A 33 15.28 -1.48 5.47
C GLY A 33 16.05 -1.36 4.16
N ASP A 34 15.52 -0.62 3.18
CA ASP A 34 16.02 -0.56 1.81
C ASP A 34 16.46 0.88 1.43
N PRO A 35 17.66 1.33 1.82
CA PRO A 35 18.16 2.67 1.50
C PRO A 35 18.52 2.86 0.01
N LEU A 36 18.40 1.81 -0.79
CA LEU A 36 18.76 1.71 -2.21
C LEU A 36 20.25 1.87 -2.50
N THR A 37 21.12 1.54 -1.53
CA THR A 37 22.57 1.59 -1.73
C THR A 37 23.11 0.27 -2.27
N THR A 38 24.19 0.33 -3.06
CA THR A 38 24.86 -0.88 -3.57
C THR A 38 25.39 -1.77 -2.45
N GLU A 39 25.89 -1.18 -1.36
CA GLU A 39 26.42 -1.92 -0.21
C GLU A 39 25.32 -2.69 0.53
N LYS A 40 24.15 -2.08 0.72
CA LYS A 40 23.08 -2.66 1.54
C LYS A 40 22.17 -3.59 0.74
N ASP A 41 21.73 -3.15 -0.43
CA ASP A 41 20.65 -3.80 -1.19
C ASP A 41 21.17 -4.53 -2.43
N GLY A 42 22.31 -4.09 -2.97
CA GLY A 42 22.94 -4.67 -4.15
C GLY A 42 22.29 -4.24 -5.47
N ILE A 43 23.14 -4.07 -6.49
CA ILE A 43 22.74 -3.57 -7.82
C ILE A 43 21.57 -4.36 -8.45
N PRO A 44 21.52 -5.72 -8.40
CA PRO A 44 20.42 -6.46 -9.03
C PRO A 44 19.05 -6.13 -8.43
N PHE A 45 18.98 -5.98 -7.10
CA PHE A 45 17.74 -5.61 -6.43
C PHE A 45 17.34 -4.18 -6.80
N VAL A 46 18.26 -3.20 -6.65
CA VAL A 46 17.94 -1.79 -6.89
C VAL A 46 17.46 -1.59 -8.34
N ARG A 47 18.11 -2.22 -9.32
CA ARG A 47 17.66 -2.18 -10.73
C ARG A 47 16.29 -2.81 -10.94
N GLN A 48 16.03 -3.97 -10.35
CA GLN A 48 14.73 -4.63 -10.49
C GLN A 48 13.62 -3.79 -9.85
N TYR A 49 13.87 -3.25 -8.65
CA TYR A 49 12.92 -2.41 -7.94
C TYR A 49 12.60 -1.13 -8.72
N THR A 50 13.61 -0.38 -9.19
CA THR A 50 13.34 0.85 -9.95
C THR A 50 12.66 0.58 -11.29
N THR A 51 13.01 -0.53 -11.96
CA THR A 51 12.33 -0.96 -13.19
C THR A 51 10.85 -1.28 -12.91
N ASN A 52 10.57 -2.09 -11.88
CA ASN A 52 9.19 -2.41 -11.50
C ASN A 52 8.40 -1.14 -11.15
N VAL A 53 9.00 -0.20 -10.42
CA VAL A 53 8.34 1.07 -10.08
C VAL A 53 7.91 1.83 -11.34
N VAL A 54 8.81 1.96 -12.32
CA VAL A 54 8.51 2.64 -13.58
C VAL A 54 7.44 1.89 -14.37
N ASP A 55 7.63 0.59 -14.58
CA ASP A 55 6.77 -0.23 -15.44
C ASP A 55 5.38 -0.47 -14.85
N ASN A 56 5.27 -0.60 -13.53
CA ASN A 56 4.03 -0.98 -12.87
C ASN A 56 3.20 0.20 -12.35
N PHE A 57 3.83 1.36 -12.12
CA PHE A 57 3.16 2.52 -11.52
C PHE A 57 3.30 3.80 -12.34
N VAL A 58 4.53 4.21 -12.67
CA VAL A 58 4.77 5.51 -13.31
C VAL A 58 4.24 5.52 -14.75
N ALA A 59 4.69 4.58 -15.57
CA ALA A 59 4.28 4.50 -16.96
C ALA A 59 2.76 4.28 -17.08
N PRO A 60 2.13 3.32 -16.38
CA PRO A 60 0.67 3.18 -16.37
C PRO A 60 -0.05 4.46 -15.94
N SER A 61 0.43 5.15 -14.90
CA SER A 61 -0.20 6.40 -14.47
C SER A 61 -0.13 7.50 -15.52
N SER A 62 1.00 7.61 -16.24
CA SER A 62 1.18 8.62 -17.28
C SER A 62 0.28 8.43 -18.51
N THR A 63 -0.15 7.20 -18.78
CA THR A 63 -1.09 6.91 -19.88
C THR A 63 -2.51 7.37 -19.58
N ARG A 64 -2.79 7.79 -18.34
CA ARG A 64 -4.08 8.26 -17.84
C ARG A 64 -3.95 9.76 -17.53
N PRO A 65 -4.28 10.66 -18.48
CA PRO A 65 -3.99 12.08 -18.36
C PRO A 65 -4.63 12.76 -17.13
N ASP A 66 -5.74 12.20 -16.62
CA ASP A 66 -6.42 12.67 -15.42
C ASP A 66 -5.62 12.47 -14.13
N LEU A 67 -4.60 11.61 -14.14
CA LEU A 67 -3.71 11.39 -12.98
C LEU A 67 -2.58 12.42 -12.89
N GLY A 68 -2.33 13.21 -13.94
CA GLY A 68 -1.34 14.28 -13.92
C GLY A 68 0.12 13.84 -13.83
N ILE A 69 0.41 12.56 -14.11
CA ILE A 69 1.79 12.03 -14.14
C ILE A 69 2.40 12.25 -15.54
N PRO A 70 3.57 12.89 -15.67
CA PRO A 70 4.20 13.16 -16.95
C PRO A 70 4.65 11.88 -17.69
N VAL A 71 4.62 11.96 -19.02
CA VAL A 71 5.07 10.88 -19.91
C VAL A 71 6.59 10.84 -20.01
N GLY A 72 7.13 9.67 -20.34
CA GLY A 72 8.57 9.46 -20.57
C GLY A 72 9.12 10.12 -21.85
N PRO A 73 10.43 9.98 -22.13
CA PRO A 73 11.33 8.98 -21.56
C PRO A 73 11.63 9.17 -20.07
N TYR A 74 11.77 8.07 -19.34
CA TYR A 74 12.01 8.07 -17.90
C TYR A 74 13.48 7.85 -17.56
N ASN A 75 14.03 8.70 -16.70
CA ASN A 75 15.28 8.49 -15.98
C ASN A 75 14.95 8.01 -14.56
N ALA A 76 15.18 6.73 -14.26
CA ALA A 76 14.83 6.14 -12.96
C ALA A 76 15.96 6.36 -11.95
N VAL A 77 15.80 7.35 -11.06
CA VAL A 77 16.80 7.77 -10.08
C VAL A 77 16.52 7.09 -8.74
N ALA A 78 17.39 6.18 -8.31
CA ALA A 78 17.31 5.54 -7.00
C ALA A 78 17.87 6.48 -5.91
N VAL A 79 17.00 7.31 -5.32
CA VAL A 79 17.37 8.27 -4.28
C VAL A 79 17.73 7.52 -3.00
N ILE A 80 18.90 7.86 -2.45
CA ILE A 80 19.39 7.26 -1.21
C ILE A 80 18.78 8.03 -0.04
N THR A 81 18.13 7.31 0.86
CA THR A 81 17.62 7.84 2.13
C THR A 81 18.08 6.92 3.27
N PRO A 82 18.00 7.33 4.55
CA PRO A 82 18.46 6.47 5.64
C PRO A 82 17.70 5.14 5.72
N ALA A 83 16.40 5.13 5.42
CA ALA A 83 15.53 3.95 5.44
C ALA A 83 15.58 3.13 6.76
N GLN A 84 15.85 3.78 7.90
CA GLN A 84 16.00 3.11 9.18
C GLN A 84 14.69 3.10 9.99
N PHE A 85 14.49 2.04 10.78
CA PHE A 85 13.34 1.90 11.66
C PHE A 85 13.79 1.16 12.92
N ASN A 86 14.07 1.92 13.99
CA ASN A 86 14.41 1.35 15.28
C ASN A 86 13.24 0.52 15.85
N THR A 87 13.54 -0.73 16.20
CA THR A 87 12.60 -1.74 16.71
C THR A 87 12.26 -1.57 18.18
N GLY A 88 12.99 -0.72 18.89
CA GLY A 88 12.91 -0.55 20.34
C GLY A 88 13.69 -1.58 21.15
N ASP A 89 14.36 -2.55 20.49
CA ASP A 89 15.31 -3.45 21.13
C ASP A 89 16.54 -2.64 21.62
N PRO A 90 17.02 -2.83 22.86
CA PRO A 90 18.23 -2.16 23.34
C PRO A 90 19.50 -2.38 22.50
N ALA A 91 19.58 -3.48 21.75
CA ALA A 91 20.67 -3.78 20.83
C ALA A 91 20.52 -3.11 19.46
N ASP A 92 19.36 -2.52 19.17
CA ASP A 92 19.10 -1.82 17.92
C ASP A 92 19.61 -0.38 18.00
N HIS A 93 20.69 -0.11 17.27
CA HIS A 93 21.34 1.19 17.18
C HIS A 93 20.93 2.00 15.94
N SER A 94 19.93 1.55 15.19
CA SER A 94 19.38 2.30 14.07
C SER A 94 18.60 3.54 14.53
N MET A 95 18.37 4.46 13.61
CA MET A 95 17.59 5.67 13.83
C MET A 95 16.12 5.32 14.08
N THR A 96 15.45 6.13 14.90
CA THR A 96 14.00 6.09 15.00
C THR A 96 13.36 6.41 13.66
N PHE A 97 12.14 5.93 13.44
CA PHE A 97 11.35 6.21 12.24
C PHE A 97 11.31 7.71 11.95
N ASP A 98 10.95 8.53 12.94
CA ASP A 98 10.81 9.98 12.77
C ASP A 98 12.12 10.66 12.34
N ARG A 99 13.26 10.20 12.86
CA ARG A 99 14.57 10.76 12.49
C ARG A 99 14.97 10.34 11.08
N SER A 100 14.75 9.07 10.73
CA SER A 100 14.99 8.55 9.37
C SER A 100 14.16 9.32 8.34
N VAL A 101 12.88 9.55 8.62
CA VAL A 101 11.98 10.34 7.77
C VAL A 101 12.43 11.79 7.67
N ALA A 102 12.85 12.42 8.77
CA ALA A 102 13.30 13.81 8.76
C ALA A 102 14.55 14.01 7.90
N GLU A 103 15.56 13.14 8.06
CA GLU A 103 16.77 13.18 7.23
C GLU A 103 16.44 12.84 5.76
N GLY A 104 15.64 11.80 5.49
CA GLY A 104 15.23 11.47 4.13
C GLY A 104 14.36 12.54 3.44
N THR A 105 13.63 13.37 4.19
CA THR A 105 12.91 14.53 3.63
C THR A 105 13.89 15.60 3.15
N GLN A 106 15.00 15.81 3.87
CA GLN A 106 16.06 16.72 3.43
C GLN A 106 16.81 16.18 2.20
N ASP A 107 17.04 14.87 2.14
CA ASP A 107 17.65 14.22 0.98
C ASP A 107 16.77 14.39 -0.26
N LEU A 108 15.45 14.20 -0.12
CA LEU A 108 14.50 14.41 -1.21
C LEU A 108 14.38 15.88 -1.63
N ASP A 109 14.26 16.82 -0.68
CA ASP A 109 14.26 18.28 -0.98
C ASP A 109 15.53 18.67 -1.75
N THR A 110 16.68 18.09 -1.38
CA THR A 110 17.95 18.31 -2.10
C THR A 110 17.87 17.77 -3.53
N CYS A 111 17.34 16.57 -3.75
CA CYS A 111 17.17 16.00 -5.08
C CYS A 111 16.19 16.80 -5.96
N ILE A 112 15.20 17.46 -5.37
CA ILE A 112 14.22 18.30 -6.08
C ILE A 112 14.76 19.71 -6.35
N SER A 113 15.40 20.34 -5.36
CA SER A 113 15.77 21.77 -5.39
C SER A 113 17.21 22.04 -5.82
N SER A 114 18.12 21.09 -5.58
CA SER A 114 19.56 21.21 -5.82
C SER A 114 20.06 19.92 -6.48
N THR A 115 19.57 19.65 -7.69
CA THR A 115 19.69 18.33 -8.34
C THR A 115 21.14 17.83 -8.48
N ALA A 116 22.12 18.74 -8.57
CA ALA A 116 23.55 18.42 -8.60
C ALA A 116 24.11 17.85 -7.27
N GLN A 117 23.40 18.01 -6.17
CA GLN A 117 23.75 17.50 -4.84
C GLN A 117 22.93 16.27 -4.45
N CYS A 118 22.00 15.84 -5.31
CA CYS A 118 21.17 14.67 -5.08
C CYS A 118 22.03 13.46 -4.75
N GLN A 119 21.74 12.79 -3.63
CA GLN A 119 22.36 11.52 -3.29
C GLN A 119 21.51 10.41 -3.88
N TYR A 120 22.04 9.73 -4.89
CA TYR A 120 21.38 8.62 -5.55
C TYR A 120 22.39 7.51 -5.88
N ASN A 121 21.88 6.31 -6.16
CA ASN A 121 22.73 5.20 -6.54
C ASN A 121 23.18 5.34 -7.99
N GLU A 122 24.43 5.75 -8.22
CA GLU A 122 25.00 5.90 -9.56
C GLU A 122 25.28 4.54 -10.25
N ASP A 123 25.44 3.46 -9.49
CA ASP A 123 25.84 2.14 -10.01
C ASP A 123 24.74 1.46 -10.84
N ILE A 124 23.48 1.93 -10.72
CA ILE A 124 22.40 1.43 -11.57
C ILE A 124 22.40 2.03 -12.98
N GLY A 125 23.22 3.06 -13.24
CA GLY A 125 23.36 3.69 -14.54
C GLY A 125 22.33 4.77 -14.86
N SER A 126 21.66 5.32 -13.84
CA SER A 126 20.78 6.48 -13.97
C SER A 126 21.58 7.78 -14.00
N ASP A 127 21.03 8.82 -14.64
CA ASP A 127 21.60 10.16 -14.58
C ASP A 127 21.10 10.91 -13.34
N ALA A 128 21.89 11.86 -12.83
CA ALA A 128 21.39 12.79 -11.82
C ALA A 128 20.18 13.58 -12.37
N PRO A 129 19.18 13.91 -11.53
CA PRO A 129 18.10 14.79 -11.97
C PRO A 129 18.68 16.13 -12.45
N SER A 130 18.00 16.77 -13.40
CA SER A 130 18.46 18.02 -14.01
C SER A 130 17.47 19.17 -13.82
N VAL A 131 17.99 20.39 -13.78
CA VAL A 131 17.17 21.60 -13.74
C VAL A 131 16.35 21.70 -15.03
N GLY A 132 15.03 21.60 -14.90
CA GLY A 132 14.09 21.61 -16.03
C GLY A 132 13.45 20.27 -16.33
N ASP A 133 13.88 19.18 -15.67
CA ASP A 133 13.16 17.91 -15.73
C ASP A 133 11.75 18.07 -15.13
N SER A 134 10.80 17.33 -15.70
CA SER A 134 9.58 17.00 -14.97
C SER A 134 9.92 15.92 -13.95
N LEU A 135 9.55 16.13 -12.68
CA LEU A 135 9.88 15.21 -11.59
C LEU A 135 8.66 14.37 -11.21
N VAL A 136 8.89 13.07 -11.06
CA VAL A 136 7.93 12.15 -10.44
C VAL A 136 8.56 11.59 -9.19
N VAL A 137 8.01 11.91 -8.03
CA VAL A 137 8.43 11.33 -6.76
C VAL A 137 7.64 10.06 -6.51
N PHE A 138 8.34 8.94 -6.38
CA PHE A 138 7.76 7.67 -5.96
C PHE A 138 8.19 7.34 -4.54
N GLY A 139 7.20 7.28 -3.63
CA GLY A 139 7.39 6.88 -2.23
C GLY A 139 6.71 5.55 -1.93
N TYR A 140 7.38 4.69 -1.17
CA TYR A 140 6.88 3.40 -0.70
C TYR A 140 7.07 3.27 0.81
N SER A 141 6.01 2.92 1.55
CA SER A 141 6.06 2.70 3.00
C SER A 141 6.61 3.93 3.74
N GLN A 142 7.74 3.84 4.45
CA GLN A 142 8.39 4.98 5.11
C GLN A 142 8.67 6.15 4.16
N SER A 143 9.09 5.89 2.92
CA SER A 143 9.36 6.98 1.98
C SER A 143 8.10 7.61 1.38
N ALA A 144 6.93 6.97 1.49
CA ALA A 144 5.66 7.64 1.22
C ALA A 144 5.35 8.72 2.29
N THR A 145 5.80 8.54 3.53
CA THR A 145 5.78 9.59 4.56
C THR A 145 6.76 10.72 4.21
N ILE A 146 7.98 10.39 3.78
CA ILE A 146 8.97 11.38 3.29
C ILE A 146 8.35 12.22 2.18
N ALA A 147 7.80 11.58 1.14
CA ALA A 147 7.17 12.25 0.02
C ALA A 147 5.94 13.09 0.45
N SER A 148 5.17 12.63 1.45
CA SER A 148 4.05 13.39 2.01
C SER A 148 4.50 14.68 2.71
N PHE A 149 5.63 14.64 3.42
CA PHE A 149 6.20 15.82 4.08
C PHE A 149 6.82 16.77 3.06
N GLU A 150 7.53 16.26 2.08
CA GLU A 150 8.11 17.08 1.01
C GLU A 150 7.03 17.76 0.17
N LYS A 151 5.96 17.03 -0.21
CA LYS A 151 4.79 17.62 -0.88
C LYS A 151 4.21 18.80 -0.08
N ALA A 152 4.10 18.66 1.24
CA ALA A 152 3.60 19.73 2.10
C ALA A 152 4.60 20.91 2.17
N ALA A 153 5.89 20.65 2.30
CA ALA A 153 6.94 21.66 2.36
C ALA A 153 7.03 22.48 1.06
N LEU A 154 6.93 21.83 -0.10
CA LEU A 154 6.89 22.48 -1.39
C LEU A 154 5.65 23.36 -1.55
N ALA A 155 4.48 22.89 -1.09
CA ALA A 155 3.23 23.64 -1.15
C ALA A 155 3.24 24.88 -0.24
N ASP A 156 3.96 24.82 0.89
CA ASP A 156 4.16 25.96 1.78
C ASP A 156 5.20 26.95 1.23
N ARG A 157 6.17 26.45 0.43
CA ARG A 157 7.27 27.25 -0.14
C ARG A 157 6.87 27.96 -1.43
N TYR A 158 6.03 27.36 -2.26
CA TYR A 158 5.70 27.85 -3.61
C TYR A 158 4.21 28.04 -3.82
N GLN A 159 3.84 29.16 -4.43
CA GLN A 159 2.47 29.37 -4.90
C GLN A 159 2.18 28.51 -6.14
N PRO A 160 0.90 28.20 -6.45
CA PRO A 160 0.54 27.48 -7.66
C PRO A 160 1.11 28.15 -8.93
N GLY A 161 1.82 27.38 -9.76
CA GLY A 161 2.50 27.86 -10.95
C GLY A 161 3.95 28.32 -10.72
N GLU A 162 4.41 28.33 -9.48
CA GLU A 162 5.81 28.55 -9.10
C GLU A 162 6.47 27.23 -8.65
N GLY A 163 7.80 27.25 -8.52
CA GLY A 163 8.56 26.11 -8.02
C GLY A 163 8.80 25.00 -9.06
N PRO A 164 9.31 23.85 -8.61
CA PRO A 164 9.61 22.72 -9.48
C PRO A 164 8.34 22.04 -10.00
N GLN A 165 8.40 21.49 -11.21
CA GLN A 165 7.32 20.67 -11.76
C GLN A 165 7.42 19.26 -11.19
N VAL A 166 6.64 18.98 -10.14
CA VAL A 166 6.69 17.71 -9.40
C VAL A 166 5.30 17.08 -9.33
N SER A 167 5.24 15.77 -9.48
CA SER A 167 4.07 14.93 -9.20
C SER A 167 4.45 13.79 -8.27
N PHE A 168 3.48 13.19 -7.59
CA PHE A 168 3.72 12.21 -6.54
C PHE A 168 2.96 10.91 -6.81
N ILE A 169 3.64 9.78 -6.61
CA ILE A 169 3.01 8.46 -6.51
C ILE A 169 3.39 7.88 -5.16
N LEU A 170 2.39 7.64 -4.31
CA LEU A 170 2.55 7.16 -2.95
C LEU A 170 1.98 5.75 -2.86
N THR A 171 2.79 4.80 -2.44
CA THR A 171 2.37 3.42 -2.20
C THR A 171 2.57 3.06 -0.73
N ALA A 172 1.66 2.26 -0.17
CA ALA A 172 1.72 1.89 1.24
C ALA A 172 1.79 3.11 2.18
N ASN A 173 1.07 4.17 1.82
CA ASN A 173 1.18 5.47 2.48
C ASN A 173 0.63 5.44 3.92
N GLY A 174 1.53 5.44 4.91
CA GLY A 174 1.17 5.52 6.32
C GLY A 174 0.37 6.79 6.68
N ASN A 175 0.48 7.85 5.89
CA ASN A 175 -0.20 9.13 6.06
C ASN A 175 -1.50 9.25 5.25
N ARG A 176 -1.97 8.17 4.59
CA ARG A 176 -3.25 8.20 3.85
C ARG A 176 -4.39 8.72 4.75
N PRO A 177 -5.12 9.79 4.36
CA PRO A 177 -6.01 10.50 5.30
C PRO A 177 -7.12 9.64 5.95
N ASN A 178 -7.74 8.73 5.20
CA ASN A 178 -8.57 7.65 5.73
C ASN A 178 -7.97 6.31 5.33
N GLY A 179 -7.38 5.63 6.32
CA GLY A 179 -6.72 4.32 6.17
C GLY A 179 -5.29 4.32 6.73
N GLY A 180 -4.55 5.42 6.58
CA GLY A 180 -3.16 5.50 7.02
C GLY A 180 -3.02 5.44 8.54
N PHE A 181 -2.21 4.50 9.04
CA PHE A 181 -1.97 4.34 10.48
C PHE A 181 -1.46 5.63 11.14
N LEU A 182 -0.56 6.37 10.47
CA LEU A 182 0.02 7.62 10.97
C LEU A 182 -0.98 8.78 10.98
N ALA A 183 -2.09 8.65 10.25
CA ALA A 183 -3.21 9.60 10.24
C ALA A 183 -4.34 9.22 11.22
N ARG A 184 -4.37 7.99 11.75
CA ARG A 184 -5.44 7.53 12.65
C ARG A 184 -5.36 8.10 14.07
N GLY A 185 -4.14 8.19 14.61
CA GLY A 185 -3.90 8.61 15.98
C GLY A 185 -3.85 10.13 16.19
N PRO A 186 -3.79 10.60 17.44
CA PRO A 186 -3.64 12.02 17.75
C PRO A 186 -2.33 12.57 17.18
N LYS A 187 -2.41 13.58 16.31
CA LYS A 187 -1.23 14.18 15.68
C LYS A 187 -0.21 14.64 16.73
N GLY A 188 1.05 14.24 16.56
CA GLY A 188 2.17 14.57 17.44
C GLY A 188 2.35 13.63 18.64
N LEU A 189 1.47 12.64 18.83
CA LEU A 189 1.68 11.59 19.82
C LEU A 189 2.66 10.54 19.28
N SER A 190 3.76 10.33 19.99
CA SER A 190 4.75 9.28 19.68
C SER A 190 4.44 8.00 20.44
N ILE A 191 4.57 6.85 19.77
CA ILE A 191 4.49 5.54 20.40
C ILE A 191 5.76 5.33 21.24
N PRO A 192 5.65 5.00 22.55
CA PRO A 192 6.82 4.72 23.38
C PRO A 192 7.72 3.66 22.75
N LEU A 193 9.04 3.92 22.72
CA LEU A 193 10.03 3.08 22.06
C LEU A 193 9.95 1.57 22.37
N PRO A 194 9.74 1.10 23.62
CA PRO A 194 9.68 -0.34 23.90
C PRO A 194 8.38 -1.04 23.46
N LEU A 195 7.40 -0.31 22.91
CA LEU A 195 6.15 -0.88 22.42
C LEU A 195 6.26 -1.23 20.93
N PRO A 196 5.42 -2.13 20.41
CA PRO A 196 5.34 -2.39 18.98
C PRO A 196 5.09 -1.09 18.19
N GLY A 197 5.96 -0.79 17.22
CA GLY A 197 5.92 0.48 16.47
C GLY A 197 6.47 1.68 17.26
N GLY A 198 7.23 1.46 18.32
CA GLY A 198 7.84 2.49 19.14
C GLY A 198 8.77 3.42 18.35
N GLY A 199 8.78 4.70 18.72
CA GLY A 199 9.56 5.74 18.03
C GLY A 199 8.90 6.28 16.75
N VAL A 200 7.70 5.80 16.41
CA VAL A 200 6.84 6.38 15.37
C VAL A 200 5.93 7.44 15.98
N THR A 201 5.85 8.61 15.36
CA THR A 201 4.85 9.64 15.68
C THR A 201 3.68 9.59 14.71
N PHE A 202 2.46 9.72 15.24
CA PHE A 202 1.28 10.00 14.40
C PHE A 202 1.45 11.38 13.77
N SER A 203 1.94 11.41 12.53
CA SER A 203 2.32 12.64 11.83
C SER A 203 1.14 13.34 11.14
N GLY A 204 -0.01 12.66 11.06
CA GLY A 204 -1.23 13.20 10.47
C GLY A 204 -1.40 12.87 8.99
N PRO A 205 -2.46 13.39 8.35
CA PRO A 205 -2.79 13.05 6.97
C PRO A 205 -1.87 13.72 5.94
N THR A 206 -1.57 13.04 4.84
CA THR A 206 -1.00 13.65 3.62
C THR A 206 -1.92 14.77 3.14
N ARG A 207 -1.36 15.94 2.82
CA ARG A 207 -2.13 17.08 2.32
C ARG A 207 -2.73 16.77 0.95
N THR A 208 -3.98 17.17 0.78
CA THR A 208 -4.73 17.04 -0.49
C THR A 208 -5.06 18.41 -1.11
N ASP A 209 -4.66 19.49 -0.46
CA ASP A 209 -4.96 20.88 -0.81
C ASP A 209 -3.74 21.59 -1.40
N THR A 210 -3.03 20.94 -2.32
CA THR A 210 -1.83 21.50 -2.97
C THR A 210 -1.96 21.53 -4.49
N GLN A 211 -0.96 22.09 -5.17
CA GLN A 211 -0.87 22.13 -6.63
C GLN A 211 -0.26 20.86 -7.27
N TYR A 212 0.12 19.86 -6.47
CA TYR A 212 0.92 18.74 -6.93
C TYR A 212 0.08 17.48 -7.16
N ALA A 213 -0.12 17.11 -8.44
CA ALA A 213 -0.84 15.90 -8.81
C ALA A 213 -0.28 14.68 -8.06
N THR A 214 -1.18 13.93 -7.40
CA THR A 214 -0.80 12.80 -6.55
C THR A 214 -1.64 11.56 -6.86
N VAL A 215 -1.01 10.39 -6.92
CA VAL A 215 -1.67 9.08 -6.94
C VAL A 215 -1.33 8.34 -5.65
N ASP A 216 -2.32 7.99 -4.82
CA ASP A 216 -2.13 7.27 -3.56
C ASP A 216 -2.75 5.87 -3.64
N ILE A 217 -1.90 4.85 -3.54
CA ILE A 217 -2.22 3.45 -3.80
C ILE A 217 -2.04 2.65 -2.50
N ALA A 218 -3.10 1.95 -2.09
CA ALA A 218 -3.07 1.03 -0.96
C ALA A 218 -3.45 -0.39 -1.39
N ILE A 219 -2.81 -1.41 -0.84
CA ILE A 219 -3.35 -2.77 -0.87
C ILE A 219 -4.40 -2.87 0.23
N GLN A 220 -5.57 -3.40 -0.09
CA GLN A 220 -6.65 -3.62 0.86
C GLN A 220 -6.15 -4.40 2.07
N TYR A 221 -6.45 -3.94 3.27
CA TYR A 221 -6.02 -4.53 4.55
C TYR A 221 -4.52 -4.45 4.88
N ASP A 222 -3.70 -3.74 4.12
CA ASP A 222 -2.37 -3.37 4.58
C ASP A 222 -2.49 -2.46 5.82
N GLY A 223 -2.14 -2.94 7.01
CA GLY A 223 -2.33 -2.21 8.26
C GLY A 223 -1.59 -0.87 8.37
N TRP A 224 -0.64 -0.56 7.48
CA TRP A 224 -0.05 0.78 7.39
C TRP A 224 -0.89 1.77 6.59
N ALA A 225 -1.48 1.33 5.47
CA ALA A 225 -2.16 2.21 4.51
C ALA A 225 -3.70 2.04 4.49
N ASP A 226 -4.22 0.95 5.06
CA ASP A 226 -5.63 0.59 5.16
C ASP A 226 -5.92 -0.02 6.55
N GLN A 227 -5.67 0.75 7.60
CA GLN A 227 -5.99 0.45 8.99
C GLN A 227 -7.49 0.69 9.27
N PRO A 228 -8.20 -0.17 10.03
CA PRO A 228 -9.60 0.04 10.37
C PRO A 228 -9.81 1.32 11.18
N VAL A 229 -10.97 1.94 11.00
CA VAL A 229 -11.38 3.15 11.74
C VAL A 229 -11.76 2.83 13.18
N ASN A 230 -12.26 1.62 13.46
CA ASN A 230 -12.60 1.20 14.81
C ASN A 230 -11.50 0.28 15.39
N PRO A 231 -10.66 0.78 16.31
CA PRO A 231 -9.58 -0.02 16.90
C PRO A 231 -10.08 -1.10 17.86
N PHE A 232 -11.36 -1.08 18.27
CA PHE A 232 -11.96 -2.13 19.11
C PHE A 232 -12.56 -3.28 18.31
N ASN A 233 -12.62 -3.17 16.98
CA ASN A 233 -12.93 -4.32 16.14
C ASN A 233 -11.66 -5.19 16.03
N LEU A 234 -11.47 -6.07 17.01
CA LEU A 234 -10.24 -6.85 17.13
C LEU A 234 -10.00 -7.81 15.95
N ILE A 235 -11.05 -8.28 15.28
CA ILE A 235 -10.89 -9.11 14.08
C ILE A 235 -10.42 -8.28 12.89
N ALA A 236 -10.94 -7.05 12.73
CA ALA A 236 -10.46 -6.12 11.71
C ALA A 236 -8.99 -5.73 11.96
N VAL A 237 -8.63 -5.45 13.22
CA VAL A 237 -7.24 -5.14 13.61
C VAL A 237 -6.32 -6.34 13.40
N ALA A 238 -6.75 -7.55 13.77
CA ALA A 238 -5.97 -8.77 13.52
C ALA A 238 -5.75 -9.01 12.01
N ASN A 239 -6.78 -8.76 11.20
CA ASN A 239 -6.68 -8.87 9.74
C ASN A 239 -5.73 -7.82 9.15
N ALA A 240 -5.83 -6.57 9.61
CA ALA A 240 -4.94 -5.49 9.17
C ALA A 240 -3.48 -5.76 9.57
N ASN A 241 -3.24 -6.29 10.77
CA ASN A 241 -1.91 -6.71 11.21
C ASN A 241 -1.37 -7.91 10.42
N ALA A 242 -2.25 -8.83 9.98
CA ALA A 242 -1.85 -9.90 9.07
C ALA A 242 -1.50 -9.33 7.69
N GLY A 243 -2.30 -8.39 7.17
CA GLY A 243 -2.03 -7.71 5.90
C GLY A 243 -0.75 -6.86 5.95
N GLN A 244 -0.49 -6.18 7.06
CA GLN A 244 0.79 -5.47 7.28
C GLN A 244 2.00 -6.42 7.16
N ARG A 245 1.88 -7.68 7.59
CA ARG A 245 2.98 -8.65 7.46
C ARG A 245 3.05 -9.30 6.08
N LEU A 246 1.90 -9.61 5.49
CA LEU A 246 1.77 -10.49 4.33
C LEU A 246 1.59 -9.76 3.00
N LEU A 247 1.15 -8.49 3.03
CA LEU A 247 0.82 -7.70 1.84
C LEU A 247 1.74 -6.49 1.71
N HIS A 248 2.08 -5.83 2.82
CA HIS A 248 2.91 -4.62 2.81
C HIS A 248 4.22 -4.76 2.04
N PRO A 249 4.97 -5.89 2.12
CA PRO A 249 6.21 -6.05 1.36
C PRO A 249 6.05 -6.17 -0.17
N HIS A 250 4.82 -6.34 -0.66
CA HIS A 250 4.53 -6.82 -2.03
C HIS A 250 3.94 -5.76 -2.95
N TYR A 251 4.11 -4.46 -2.66
CA TYR A 251 3.63 -3.41 -3.57
C TYR A 251 4.37 -3.43 -4.91
N ALA A 252 5.69 -3.67 -4.93
CA ALA A 252 6.45 -3.72 -6.18
C ALA A 252 6.04 -4.87 -7.12
N ASP A 253 5.32 -5.87 -6.59
CA ASP A 253 4.76 -7.00 -7.35
C ASP A 253 3.40 -6.66 -7.99
N GLN A 254 2.77 -5.55 -7.59
CA GLN A 254 1.49 -5.08 -8.15
C GLN A 254 1.71 -4.21 -9.36
N SER A 255 0.70 -4.10 -10.22
CA SER A 255 0.69 -3.21 -11.38
C SER A 255 -0.66 -2.53 -11.53
N LEU A 256 -0.65 -1.23 -11.88
CA LEU A 256 -1.87 -0.48 -12.15
C LEU A 256 -2.60 -0.91 -13.43
N ASP A 257 -1.94 -1.66 -14.30
CA ASP A 257 -2.59 -2.30 -15.46
C ASP A 257 -3.09 -3.72 -15.12
N GLY A 258 -2.84 -4.18 -13.89
CA GLY A 258 -3.37 -5.43 -13.38
C GLY A 258 -4.89 -5.40 -13.15
N PRO A 259 -5.50 -6.58 -12.97
CA PRO A 259 -6.91 -6.68 -12.57
C PRO A 259 -7.09 -6.26 -11.11
N GLY A 260 -8.33 -5.95 -10.72
CA GLY A 260 -8.68 -5.74 -9.31
C GLY A 260 -8.25 -4.40 -8.71
N ILE A 261 -7.78 -3.46 -9.54
CA ILE A 261 -7.51 -2.08 -9.12
C ILE A 261 -8.83 -1.34 -8.98
N ILE A 262 -9.20 -1.05 -7.74
CA ILE A 262 -10.36 -0.23 -7.38
C ILE A 262 -9.96 1.24 -7.49
N ASP A 263 -10.78 2.00 -8.22
CA ASP A 263 -10.71 3.44 -8.23
C ASP A 263 -11.61 4.00 -7.11
N GLN A 264 -10.99 4.63 -6.11
CA GLN A 264 -11.71 5.19 -4.95
C GLN A 264 -11.99 6.69 -5.12
N GLY A 265 -11.83 7.21 -6.33
CA GLY A 265 -12.15 8.57 -6.71
C GLY A 265 -11.04 9.58 -6.42
N HIS A 266 -11.39 10.85 -6.59
CA HIS A 266 -10.49 11.99 -6.41
C HIS A 266 -10.87 12.78 -5.16
N TYR A 267 -9.88 13.32 -4.46
CA TYR A 267 -10.10 14.29 -3.39
C TYR A 267 -8.96 15.32 -3.41
N GLY A 268 -9.32 16.59 -3.58
CA GLY A 268 -8.32 17.65 -3.71
C GLY A 268 -7.48 17.47 -4.97
N ASP A 269 -6.17 17.31 -4.81
CA ASP A 269 -5.17 17.05 -5.87
C ASP A 269 -4.78 15.56 -6.01
N THR A 270 -5.43 14.68 -5.26
CA THR A 270 -5.02 13.28 -5.12
C THR A 270 -6.07 12.32 -5.67
N ARG A 271 -5.66 11.40 -6.56
CA ARG A 271 -6.43 10.21 -6.93
C ARG A 271 -6.09 9.06 -5.99
N TYR A 272 -7.12 8.37 -5.51
CA TYR A 272 -6.95 7.24 -4.61
C TYR A 272 -7.27 5.93 -5.32
N LEU A 273 -6.32 5.01 -5.30
CA LEU A 273 -6.47 3.67 -5.86
C LEU A 273 -6.29 2.63 -4.75
N MET A 274 -6.90 1.46 -4.95
CA MET A 274 -6.77 0.34 -4.04
C MET A 274 -6.63 -0.98 -4.79
N VAL A 275 -5.61 -1.76 -4.45
CA VAL A 275 -5.47 -3.13 -4.92
C VAL A 275 -6.34 -4.03 -4.03
N ALA A 276 -7.36 -4.66 -4.61
CA ALA A 276 -8.24 -5.56 -3.87
C ALA A 276 -7.53 -6.84 -3.42
N THR A 277 -7.99 -7.43 -2.31
CA THR A 277 -7.51 -8.74 -1.83
C THR A 277 -8.57 -9.82 -2.02
N ASP A 278 -8.20 -10.90 -2.70
CA ASP A 278 -9.10 -12.03 -2.97
C ASP A 278 -9.49 -12.80 -1.71
N THR A 279 -8.58 -12.87 -0.73
CA THR A 279 -8.78 -13.58 0.53
C THR A 279 -8.27 -12.73 1.67
N LEU A 280 -9.02 -12.69 2.77
CA LEU A 280 -8.64 -12.00 3.99
C LEU A 280 -7.24 -12.45 4.45
N PRO A 281 -6.30 -11.53 4.72
CA PRO A 281 -4.98 -11.86 5.24
C PRO A 281 -4.99 -12.75 6.48
N LEU A 282 -6.00 -12.64 7.36
CA LEU A 282 -6.11 -13.50 8.54
C LEU A 282 -6.28 -15.00 8.19
N LEU A 283 -6.79 -15.30 7.00
CA LEU A 283 -7.03 -16.66 6.51
C LEU A 283 -5.84 -17.25 5.76
N HIS A 284 -4.73 -16.51 5.64
CA HIS A 284 -3.54 -16.96 4.92
C HIS A 284 -3.04 -18.34 5.40
N ASP A 285 -2.89 -18.52 6.70
CA ASP A 285 -2.38 -19.79 7.24
C ASP A 285 -3.38 -20.93 7.07
N VAL A 286 -4.68 -20.63 7.14
CA VAL A 286 -5.74 -21.61 6.84
C VAL A 286 -5.67 -22.02 5.38
N ALA A 287 -5.52 -21.07 4.46
CA ALA A 287 -5.43 -21.33 3.03
C ALA A 287 -4.25 -22.25 2.66
N ASN A 288 -3.15 -22.17 3.43
CA ASN A 288 -1.93 -22.94 3.22
C ASN A 288 -1.95 -24.34 3.86
N ILE A 289 -3.02 -24.75 4.54
CA ILE A 289 -3.17 -26.13 5.04
C ILE A 289 -3.26 -27.09 3.84
N PRO A 290 -2.38 -28.12 3.74
CA PRO A 290 -2.39 -29.03 2.60
C PRO A 290 -3.73 -29.74 2.40
N GLY A 291 -4.16 -29.86 1.14
CA GLY A 291 -5.35 -30.60 0.73
C GLY A 291 -6.66 -29.80 0.84
N VAL A 292 -7.00 -29.31 2.04
CA VAL A 292 -8.31 -28.70 2.32
C VAL A 292 -8.25 -27.20 2.64
N GLY A 293 -7.06 -26.65 2.87
CA GLY A 293 -6.87 -25.29 3.39
C GLY A 293 -7.50 -24.20 2.54
N ARG A 294 -7.22 -24.20 1.23
CA ARG A 294 -7.79 -23.19 0.33
C ARG A 294 -9.32 -23.22 0.34
N PHE A 295 -9.91 -24.40 0.24
CA PHE A 295 -11.37 -24.56 0.33
C PHE A 295 -11.93 -24.01 1.64
N LEU A 296 -11.29 -24.31 2.79
CA LEU A 296 -11.73 -23.77 4.09
C LEU A 296 -11.59 -22.25 4.17
N ALA A 297 -10.50 -21.68 3.64
CA ALA A 297 -10.32 -20.24 3.60
C ALA A 297 -11.43 -19.59 2.78
N ASP A 298 -11.77 -20.16 1.63
CA ASP A 298 -12.84 -19.65 0.77
C ASP A 298 -14.22 -19.72 1.44
N VAL A 299 -14.51 -20.81 2.18
CA VAL A 299 -15.75 -20.93 2.98
C VAL A 299 -15.82 -19.87 4.08
N LEU A 300 -14.68 -19.56 4.71
CA LEU A 300 -14.60 -18.64 5.83
C LEU A 300 -14.49 -17.16 5.41
N ASP A 301 -14.05 -16.89 4.18
CA ASP A 301 -13.74 -15.53 3.74
C ASP A 301 -14.97 -14.63 3.80
N ALA A 302 -16.05 -14.98 3.12
CA ALA A 302 -17.26 -14.16 3.07
C ALA A 302 -17.81 -13.79 4.48
N PRO A 303 -18.05 -14.75 5.41
CA PRO A 303 -18.58 -14.41 6.74
C PRO A 303 -17.59 -13.61 7.58
N LEU A 304 -16.28 -13.94 7.55
CA LEU A 304 -15.29 -13.16 8.30
C LEU A 304 -15.07 -11.77 7.70
N ARG A 305 -15.22 -11.62 6.39
CA ARG A 305 -15.07 -10.33 5.69
C ARG A 305 -16.15 -9.37 6.10
N VAL A 306 -17.39 -9.82 6.33
CA VAL A 306 -18.44 -8.98 6.93
C VAL A 306 -18.01 -8.44 8.31
N LEU A 307 -17.41 -9.29 9.15
CA LEU A 307 -16.96 -8.89 10.49
C LEU A 307 -15.76 -7.93 10.43
N VAL A 308 -14.78 -8.21 9.57
CA VAL A 308 -13.61 -7.36 9.31
C VAL A 308 -14.06 -6.00 8.78
N GLU A 309 -14.86 -5.97 7.71
CA GLU A 309 -15.34 -4.75 7.06
C GLU A 309 -16.29 -3.92 7.95
N SER A 310 -16.83 -4.47 9.04
CA SER A 310 -17.55 -3.67 10.04
C SER A 310 -16.64 -2.76 10.88
N GLY A 311 -15.32 -2.94 10.80
CA GLY A 311 -14.31 -2.07 11.38
C GLY A 311 -13.82 -0.95 10.45
N TYR A 312 -14.26 -0.93 9.19
CA TYR A 312 -13.83 0.03 8.16
C TYR A 312 -14.96 0.99 7.77
N ASP A 313 -14.59 2.23 7.45
CA ASP A 313 -15.45 3.18 6.75
C ASP A 313 -14.99 3.31 5.30
N ARG A 314 -15.71 2.63 4.40
CA ARG A 314 -15.48 2.65 2.95
C ARG A 314 -16.31 3.73 2.24
N THR A 315 -17.15 4.47 2.97
CA THR A 315 -18.06 5.48 2.40
C THR A 315 -17.47 6.89 2.47
N THR A 316 -16.60 7.13 3.45
CA THR A 316 -15.79 8.35 3.49
C THR A 316 -14.64 8.25 2.50
N SER A 317 -14.49 9.29 1.65
CA SER A 317 -13.38 9.40 0.71
C SER A 317 -12.02 9.14 1.39
N PRO A 318 -11.11 8.38 0.76
CA PRO A 318 -9.78 8.11 1.31
C PRO A 318 -8.96 9.38 1.59
N GLY A 319 -9.26 10.49 0.91
CA GLY A 319 -8.59 11.78 1.09
C GLY A 319 -9.13 12.67 2.19
N LYS A 320 -10.23 12.27 2.84
CA LYS A 320 -10.79 13.00 4.00
C LYS A 320 -10.17 12.47 5.30
N PRO A 321 -9.45 13.30 6.08
CA PRO A 321 -8.86 12.87 7.34
C PRO A 321 -9.88 12.21 8.27
N THR A 322 -9.61 10.97 8.66
CA THR A 322 -10.51 10.16 9.49
C THR A 322 -9.70 9.47 10.59
N THR A 323 -9.77 10.01 11.80
CA THR A 323 -9.11 9.42 12.98
C THR A 323 -9.84 8.18 13.46
N TRP A 324 -9.26 7.45 14.43
CA TRP A 324 -9.98 6.37 15.09
C TRP A 324 -11.30 6.84 15.71
N SER A 325 -12.31 5.98 15.60
CA SER A 325 -13.63 6.17 16.20
C SER A 325 -13.87 5.10 17.26
N LEU A 326 -14.43 5.52 18.41
CA LEU A 326 -14.83 4.59 19.47
C LEU A 326 -16.18 3.91 19.17
N PHE A 327 -16.89 4.35 18.12
CA PHE A 327 -18.19 3.82 17.74
C PHE A 327 -18.07 2.78 16.62
N PRO A 328 -19.00 1.80 16.54
CA PRO A 328 -19.07 0.89 15.40
C PRO A 328 -19.17 1.67 14.08
N ALA A 329 -18.36 1.29 13.07
CA ALA A 329 -18.41 1.94 11.76
C ALA A 329 -19.68 1.58 10.97
N LYS A 330 -20.29 0.42 11.28
CA LYS A 330 -21.51 -0.09 10.64
C LYS A 330 -22.60 -0.40 11.67
N ASN A 331 -23.85 -0.39 11.21
CA ASN A 331 -25.01 -0.77 12.01
C ASN A 331 -24.92 -2.27 12.40
N PRO A 332 -24.99 -2.62 13.70
CA PRO A 332 -24.79 -4.00 14.16
C PRO A 332 -25.86 -4.97 13.67
N LEU A 333 -27.11 -4.51 13.53
CA LEU A 333 -28.20 -5.36 13.01
C LEU A 333 -28.00 -5.66 11.52
N LYS A 334 -27.59 -4.66 10.73
CA LYS A 334 -27.25 -4.87 9.32
C LYS A 334 -26.08 -5.84 9.19
N THR A 335 -25.01 -5.65 9.98
CA THR A 335 -23.85 -6.56 10.00
C THR A 335 -24.27 -8.00 10.33
N ALA A 336 -25.19 -8.20 11.28
CA ALA A 336 -25.69 -9.54 11.61
C ALA A 336 -26.47 -10.19 10.46
N VAL A 337 -27.30 -9.41 9.75
CA VAL A 337 -28.02 -9.88 8.55
C VAL A 337 -27.04 -10.23 7.43
N ASP A 338 -26.11 -9.33 7.12
CA ASP A 338 -25.08 -9.54 6.10
C ASP A 338 -24.23 -10.79 6.42
N PHE A 339 -23.91 -11.01 7.71
CA PHE A 339 -23.16 -12.19 8.15
C PHE A 339 -23.93 -13.49 7.88
N VAL A 340 -25.23 -13.54 8.18
CA VAL A 340 -26.05 -14.74 7.90
C VAL A 340 -26.14 -15.01 6.40
N VAL A 341 -26.24 -13.97 5.56
CA VAL A 341 -26.21 -14.11 4.09
C VAL A 341 -24.83 -14.54 3.60
N ALA A 342 -23.75 -14.12 4.28
CA ALA A 342 -22.39 -14.47 3.91
C ALA A 342 -22.04 -15.95 4.16
N ILE A 343 -22.74 -16.65 5.06
CA ILE A 343 -22.50 -18.09 5.31
C ILE A 343 -22.71 -18.95 4.05
N PRO A 344 -23.89 -18.98 3.41
CA PRO A 344 -24.05 -19.73 2.15
C PRO A 344 -23.19 -19.14 1.02
N THR A 345 -22.86 -17.85 1.08
CA THR A 345 -22.00 -17.19 0.08
C THR A 345 -20.59 -17.77 0.09
N GLY A 346 -19.97 -17.93 1.27
CA GLY A 346 -18.64 -18.54 1.37
C GLY A 346 -18.61 -19.98 0.88
N TRP A 347 -19.67 -20.76 1.16
CA TRP A 347 -19.79 -22.11 0.58
C TRP A 347 -19.90 -22.10 -0.94
N ASP A 348 -20.70 -21.21 -1.51
CA ASP A 348 -20.78 -21.05 -2.96
C ASP A 348 -19.45 -20.61 -3.55
N ASP A 349 -18.73 -19.66 -2.94
CA ASP A 349 -17.41 -19.21 -3.40
C ASP A 349 -16.39 -20.36 -3.41
N ALA A 350 -16.41 -21.22 -2.39
CA ALA A 350 -15.53 -22.37 -2.30
C ALA A 350 -15.87 -23.46 -3.33
N ILE A 351 -17.16 -23.79 -3.50
CA ILE A 351 -17.62 -24.80 -4.45
C ILE A 351 -17.41 -24.32 -5.89
N GLU A 352 -17.69 -23.05 -6.17
CA GLU A 352 -17.51 -22.45 -7.50
C GLU A 352 -16.05 -22.53 -7.95
N ARG A 353 -15.09 -22.31 -7.06
CA ARG A 353 -13.68 -22.50 -7.41
C ARG A 353 -13.31 -23.95 -7.73
N VAL A 354 -13.99 -24.92 -7.13
CA VAL A 354 -13.72 -26.35 -7.35
C VAL A 354 -14.37 -26.86 -8.64
N ASN A 355 -15.60 -26.45 -8.94
CA ASN A 355 -16.38 -27.04 -10.04
C ASN A 355 -17.21 -26.05 -10.86
N GLY A 356 -17.08 -24.74 -10.63
CA GLY A 356 -17.77 -23.68 -11.37
C GLY A 356 -19.25 -23.48 -11.01
N THR A 357 -19.76 -24.12 -9.95
CA THR A 357 -21.18 -24.03 -9.57
C THR A 357 -21.41 -23.31 -8.24
N ARG A 358 -22.55 -22.60 -8.12
CA ARG A 358 -23.02 -21.94 -6.89
C ARG A 358 -24.33 -22.60 -6.42
N PRO A 359 -24.29 -23.75 -5.74
CA PRO A 359 -25.49 -24.53 -5.40
C PRO A 359 -26.49 -23.82 -4.48
N PHE A 360 -26.05 -22.83 -3.69
CA PHE A 360 -26.92 -22.00 -2.88
C PHE A 360 -27.45 -20.76 -3.62
N GLY A 361 -27.01 -20.54 -4.86
CA GLY A 361 -27.49 -19.46 -5.74
C GLY A 361 -27.16 -18.04 -5.25
N THR A 362 -26.16 -17.91 -4.37
CA THR A 362 -25.73 -16.61 -3.84
C THR A 362 -25.04 -15.78 -4.90
N GLN A 363 -25.07 -14.46 -4.75
CA GLN A 363 -24.33 -13.54 -5.61
C GLN A 363 -22.86 -13.47 -5.19
N ARG A 364 -21.95 -13.29 -6.16
CA ARG A 364 -20.54 -13.01 -5.88
C ARG A 364 -20.44 -11.67 -5.13
N PRO A 365 -19.86 -11.64 -3.92
CA PRO A 365 -19.66 -10.39 -3.22
C PRO A 365 -18.54 -9.57 -3.89
N GLY A 366 -18.64 -8.25 -3.79
CA GLY A 366 -17.54 -7.35 -4.15
C GLY A 366 -16.37 -7.44 -3.14
N PRO A 367 -15.31 -6.65 -3.35
CA PRO A 367 -14.09 -6.70 -2.52
C PRO A 367 -14.32 -6.37 -1.04
N TYR A 368 -15.40 -5.65 -0.72
CA TYR A 368 -15.82 -5.34 0.66
C TYR A 368 -16.84 -6.33 1.23
N GLY A 369 -17.01 -7.50 0.61
CA GLY A 369 -17.87 -8.57 1.10
C GLY A 369 -19.36 -8.32 0.91
N VAL A 370 -20.17 -9.23 1.46
CA VAL A 370 -21.64 -9.14 1.43
C VAL A 370 -22.12 -7.86 2.11
N GLY A 371 -22.97 -7.11 1.42
CA GLY A 371 -23.53 -5.85 1.93
C GLY A 371 -22.55 -4.68 1.97
N GLY A 372 -21.33 -4.84 1.41
CA GLY A 372 -20.38 -3.75 1.16
C GLY A 372 -20.82 -2.83 0.02
N PRO A 373 -20.27 -1.60 -0.07
CA PRO A 373 -20.57 -0.70 -1.17
C PRO A 373 -20.03 -1.24 -2.50
N SER A 374 -20.64 -0.83 -3.62
CA SER A 374 -20.11 -1.08 -4.95
C SER A 374 -18.78 -0.35 -5.16
N VAL A 375 -17.98 -0.84 -6.09
CA VAL A 375 -16.68 -0.27 -6.44
C VAL A 375 -16.60 -0.01 -7.94
N ASP A 376 -15.85 1.02 -8.31
CA ASP A 376 -15.44 1.25 -9.68
C ASP A 376 -14.05 0.65 -9.87
N TYR A 377 -13.85 -0.08 -10.96
CA TYR A 377 -12.54 -0.65 -11.30
C TYR A 377 -11.84 0.21 -12.34
N LEU A 378 -10.55 0.46 -12.13
CA LEU A 378 -9.71 1.22 -13.07
C LEU A 378 -9.61 0.51 -14.42
N ASN A 379 -9.47 -0.82 -14.39
CA ASN A 379 -9.47 -1.69 -15.57
C ASN A 379 -10.57 -2.77 -15.39
N PRO A 380 -11.82 -2.50 -15.82
CA PRO A 380 -12.89 -3.47 -15.69
C PRO A 380 -12.66 -4.68 -16.62
N SER A 381 -12.76 -5.88 -16.06
CA SER A 381 -12.78 -7.17 -16.76
C SER A 381 -14.22 -7.67 -16.88
N GLU A 382 -14.51 -8.59 -17.81
CA GLU A 382 -15.85 -9.20 -17.94
C GLU A 382 -16.35 -9.83 -16.62
N GLU A 383 -15.43 -10.35 -15.78
CA GLU A 383 -15.76 -10.89 -14.45
C GLU A 383 -16.09 -9.82 -13.39
N THR A 384 -15.53 -8.61 -13.48
CA THR A 384 -15.82 -7.51 -12.54
C THR A 384 -17.01 -6.65 -12.94
N THR A 385 -17.58 -6.88 -14.12
CA THR A 385 -18.69 -6.07 -14.69
C THR A 385 -20.07 -6.70 -14.46
N LYS A 386 -20.19 -7.85 -13.77
CA LYS A 386 -21.51 -8.47 -13.54
C LYS A 386 -22.27 -7.69 -12.45
N PRO A 387 -23.33 -6.94 -12.78
CA PRO A 387 -23.95 -6.04 -11.81
C PRO A 387 -24.70 -6.81 -10.73
N ALA A 388 -24.56 -6.38 -9.48
CA ALA A 388 -25.56 -6.58 -8.45
C ALA A 388 -26.78 -5.70 -8.77
N GLU A 389 -27.58 -6.08 -9.76
CA GLU A 389 -28.77 -5.33 -10.13
C GLU A 389 -29.99 -6.26 -10.21
N ALA A 390 -30.76 -6.28 -9.13
CA ALA A 390 -32.22 -6.25 -9.15
C ALA A 390 -32.74 -5.94 -7.74
N THR A 391 -32.94 -4.66 -7.48
CA THR A 391 -33.87 -4.17 -6.47
C THR A 391 -35.29 -4.54 -6.93
N THR A 392 -36.00 -5.39 -6.20
CA THR A 392 -37.47 -5.37 -6.16
C THR A 392 -37.95 -5.65 -4.75
N GLU A 393 -38.40 -4.56 -4.13
CA GLU A 393 -39.56 -4.41 -3.26
C GLU A 393 -39.83 -5.41 -2.12
N SER A 394 -39.83 -4.82 -0.93
CA SER A 394 -40.56 -5.23 0.27
C SER A 394 -41.96 -5.80 -0.04
N THR A 395 -42.18 -7.06 0.31
CA THR A 395 -43.44 -7.51 0.93
C THR A 395 -43.16 -8.56 2.01
N SER A 396 -43.63 -8.27 3.22
CA SER A 396 -43.56 -9.14 4.41
C SER A 396 -44.41 -10.42 4.26
N PRO A 397 -44.20 -11.43 5.12
CA PRO A 397 -44.50 -12.83 4.81
C PRO A 397 -45.94 -13.20 5.14
N THR A 398 -46.54 -14.09 4.34
CA THR A 398 -47.73 -14.84 4.75
C THR A 398 -47.39 -16.32 4.78
N THR A 399 -47.34 -16.83 6.00
CA THR A 399 -47.48 -18.23 6.37
C THR A 399 -48.70 -18.86 5.68
N LEU A 400 -48.53 -19.98 4.97
CA LEU A 400 -49.59 -20.96 4.80
C LEU A 400 -49.02 -22.37 4.65
N VAL A 401 -49.27 -23.14 5.70
CA VAL A 401 -49.19 -24.60 5.77
C VAL A 401 -50.18 -25.20 4.76
N SER A 402 -49.73 -26.11 3.91
CA SER A 402 -50.52 -27.26 3.40
C SER A 402 -49.58 -28.27 2.75
N ARG A 403 -49.29 -29.39 3.42
CA ARG A 403 -50.07 -30.65 3.39
C ARG A 403 -49.90 -31.38 2.05
N LYS A 404 -48.88 -32.25 2.08
CA LYS A 404 -48.68 -33.48 1.30
C LYS A 404 -49.97 -34.04 0.67
N THR A 405 -50.02 -34.05 -0.65
CA THR A 405 -50.80 -35.05 -1.39
C THR A 405 -49.97 -35.60 -2.54
N ARG A 406 -49.98 -36.93 -2.58
CA ARG A 406 -49.26 -37.83 -3.45
C ARG A 406 -50.07 -37.98 -4.74
N SER A 407 -49.44 -37.83 -5.90
CA SER A 407 -49.88 -38.51 -7.12
C SER A 407 -48.71 -38.70 -8.08
N THR A 408 -48.46 -39.96 -8.41
CA THR A 408 -47.80 -40.49 -9.61
C THR A 408 -48.76 -41.56 -10.14
N PRO A 409 -48.54 -42.22 -11.30
CA PRO A 409 -47.58 -42.01 -12.40
C PRO A 409 -48.29 -41.99 -13.78
N VAL A 410 -47.57 -41.94 -14.91
CA VAL A 410 -47.64 -42.92 -16.03
C VAL A 410 -46.54 -42.62 -17.09
N ASP A 411 -45.67 -43.62 -17.23
CA ASP A 411 -44.89 -44.18 -18.35
C ASP A 411 -44.79 -43.51 -19.74
N ALA A 412 -43.58 -43.57 -20.33
CA ALA A 412 -43.26 -44.48 -21.44
C ALA A 412 -41.76 -44.50 -21.82
N ASP A 413 -41.21 -45.71 -21.75
CA ASP A 413 -40.11 -46.37 -22.49
C ASP A 413 -39.14 -45.58 -23.40
N ALA A 414 -37.84 -45.88 -23.29
CA ALA A 414 -37.19 -46.93 -24.10
C ALA A 414 -35.66 -46.99 -23.88
N LYS A 415 -35.20 -48.20 -23.62
CA LYS A 415 -33.82 -48.66 -23.50
C LYS A 415 -33.28 -49.02 -24.89
N LEU A 416 -32.01 -48.74 -25.20
CA LEU A 416 -31.17 -49.62 -26.01
C LEU A 416 -29.69 -49.28 -25.84
N ALA A 417 -28.94 -50.33 -25.49
CA ALA A 417 -27.49 -50.34 -25.32
C ALA A 417 -26.80 -50.65 -26.66
N ALA A 418 -25.58 -50.13 -26.83
CA ALA A 418 -24.59 -50.69 -27.72
C ALA A 418 -23.24 -50.74 -26.98
N THR A 419 -22.58 -51.89 -27.11
CA THR A 419 -21.29 -52.27 -26.51
C THR A 419 -20.27 -52.50 -27.63
N SER A 420 -18.99 -52.64 -27.23
CA SER A 420 -17.76 -52.93 -27.99
C SER A 420 -17.01 -51.68 -28.47
N SER A 421 -15.68 -51.55 -28.36
CA SER A 421 -14.60 -52.47 -27.96
C SER A 421 -13.29 -51.70 -27.70
N ASP A 422 -12.39 -52.36 -26.95
CA ASP A 422 -11.01 -52.04 -26.57
C ASP A 422 -10.11 -51.35 -27.61
N THR A 423 -9.20 -50.49 -27.12
CA THR A 423 -7.74 -50.77 -27.16
C THR A 423 -6.92 -49.82 -26.26
N ASP A 424 -6.03 -50.44 -25.49
CA ASP A 424 -5.02 -49.87 -24.60
C ASP A 424 -4.00 -48.96 -25.30
N VAL A 425 -3.59 -47.86 -24.65
CA VAL A 425 -2.17 -47.41 -24.59
C VAL A 425 -1.85 -46.75 -23.24
N VAL A 426 -1.14 -47.52 -22.41
CA VAL A 426 0.02 -47.20 -21.56
C VAL A 426 0.01 -45.93 -20.71
N SER A 427 -0.07 -46.21 -19.40
CA SER A 427 0.35 -45.41 -18.25
C SER A 427 1.85 -45.06 -18.28
N SER A 428 2.18 -43.77 -18.08
CA SER A 428 3.49 -43.34 -17.59
C SER A 428 3.36 -42.26 -16.51
N ARG A 429 3.57 -42.70 -15.27
CA ARG A 429 3.73 -41.95 -14.03
C ARG A 429 4.92 -40.97 -14.08
N PRO A 430 4.82 -39.73 -13.58
CA PRO A 430 5.98 -38.98 -13.14
C PRO A 430 6.30 -39.29 -11.67
N GLN A 431 7.58 -39.57 -11.43
CA GLN A 431 8.15 -39.93 -10.14
C GLN A 431 8.18 -38.75 -9.17
N LYS A 432 8.03 -39.08 -7.88
CA LYS A 432 8.33 -38.24 -6.72
C LYS A 432 9.77 -37.70 -6.81
N LEU A 433 9.94 -36.38 -6.90
CA LEU A 433 11.16 -35.73 -6.42
C LEU A 433 11.06 -35.58 -4.90
N LYS A 434 11.96 -36.27 -4.19
CA LYS A 434 12.18 -36.10 -2.75
C LYS A 434 13.09 -34.89 -2.58
N THR A 435 12.59 -33.79 -2.02
CA THR A 435 13.43 -32.75 -1.41
C THR A 435 13.70 -33.16 0.03
N SER A 436 14.93 -33.58 0.27
CA SER A 436 15.47 -33.78 1.62
C SER A 436 15.80 -32.39 2.19
N VAL A 437 15.14 -32.03 3.29
CA VAL A 437 15.50 -30.85 4.08
C VAL A 437 16.72 -31.21 4.90
N GLU A 438 17.89 -30.70 4.51
CA GLU A 438 19.09 -30.74 5.34
C GLU A 438 19.12 -29.51 6.25
N LYS A 439 19.08 -29.80 7.55
CA LYS A 439 19.16 -28.86 8.66
C LYS A 439 20.60 -28.36 8.78
N LEU A 440 20.87 -27.09 8.48
CA LEU A 440 22.16 -26.47 8.83
C LEU A 440 22.13 -25.92 10.27
N PRO A 441 23.22 -26.11 11.04
CA PRO A 441 23.25 -25.85 12.48
C PRO A 441 23.69 -24.42 12.83
N ALA A 442 23.29 -24.01 14.04
CA ALA A 442 23.80 -22.84 14.73
C ALA A 442 25.33 -22.91 14.86
N GLN A 443 26.02 -21.84 14.44
CA GLN A 443 27.45 -21.68 14.71
C GLN A 443 27.64 -20.72 15.89
N SER A 444 28.06 -21.33 17.00
CA SER A 444 28.76 -20.69 18.10
C SER A 444 30.14 -20.22 17.63
N ALA A 445 30.45 -18.94 17.79
CA ALA A 445 31.81 -18.43 17.67
C ALA A 445 32.49 -18.49 19.05
N THR A 446 33.56 -19.26 19.14
CA THR A 446 34.53 -19.26 20.25
C THR A 446 35.75 -18.42 19.88
N ASP A 447 36.17 -17.58 20.83
CA ASP A 447 37.49 -17.06 21.15
C ASP A 447 38.38 -16.39 20.09
N SER A 448 38.75 -15.12 20.36
CA SER A 448 40.14 -14.80 20.71
C SER A 448 40.25 -13.42 21.36
N SER A 449 40.64 -13.41 22.64
CA SER A 449 41.29 -12.29 23.33
C SER A 449 42.67 -12.01 22.73
N ASP A 450 43.08 -10.75 22.55
CA ASP A 450 43.92 -10.02 23.51
C ASP A 450 44.43 -8.65 22.96
N VAL A 451 44.73 -7.73 23.90
CA VAL A 451 45.53 -6.49 23.82
C VAL A 451 44.91 -5.19 23.25
N ALA A 452 44.50 -4.28 24.15
CA ALA A 452 45.27 -3.09 24.54
C ALA A 452 44.41 -2.08 25.31
N ALA A 453 44.56 -2.04 26.63
CA ALA A 453 44.00 -1.00 27.49
C ALA A 453 44.79 0.30 27.35
N THR A 454 44.10 1.43 27.22
CA THR A 454 44.64 2.74 27.63
C THR A 454 43.55 3.56 28.31
N LYS A 455 43.86 3.99 29.54
CA LYS A 455 43.01 4.69 30.51
C LYS A 455 42.41 6.00 29.96
N LEU A 456 41.11 6.24 30.22
CA LEU A 456 40.54 7.59 30.29
C LEU A 456 40.48 8.09 31.75
N PRO A 457 40.70 9.39 32.01
CA PRO A 457 40.54 9.99 33.33
C PRO A 457 39.08 10.37 33.63
N THR A 458 38.70 10.14 34.89
CA THR A 458 37.46 10.55 35.56
C THR A 458 37.28 12.07 35.61
N LEU A 459 36.05 12.54 35.39
CA LEU A 459 35.57 13.89 35.73
C LEU A 459 34.31 13.81 36.63
N PRO A 460 34.08 14.83 37.49
CA PRO A 460 33.39 14.68 38.76
C PRO A 460 31.87 14.92 38.73
N LYS A 461 31.22 14.43 39.79
CA LYS A 461 29.80 14.60 40.14
C LYS A 461 29.37 16.07 40.21
N SER A 462 28.16 16.35 39.72
CA SER A 462 27.40 17.57 40.02
C SER A 462 26.20 17.23 40.92
N PRO A 463 25.81 18.09 41.89
CA PRO A 463 24.90 17.73 42.98
C PRO A 463 23.41 17.99 42.66
N GLU A 464 22.57 17.30 43.43
CA GLU A 464 21.10 17.40 43.52
C GLU A 464 20.60 18.84 43.73
N ALA A 465 19.42 19.14 43.17
CA ALA A 465 18.56 20.23 43.63
C ALA A 465 17.16 19.68 43.89
N ASP A 466 16.78 19.78 45.16
CA ASP A 466 15.54 19.33 45.76
C ASP A 466 14.42 20.39 45.60
N ALA A 467 13.19 19.93 45.81
CA ALA A 467 11.92 20.57 45.47
C ALA A 467 11.59 21.89 46.21
N LEU A 468 10.73 22.73 45.59
CA LEU A 468 9.77 23.55 46.33
C LEU A 468 8.54 23.96 45.49
N ALA A 469 7.37 23.75 46.09
CA ALA A 469 6.05 23.97 45.52
C ALA A 469 5.40 25.30 45.96
N THR A 470 4.34 25.67 45.24
CA THR A 470 3.20 26.56 45.58
C THR A 470 3.35 28.09 45.47
N LYS A 471 2.54 28.72 44.60
CA LYS A 471 1.28 29.40 44.96
C LYS A 471 0.56 30.02 43.74
N ARG A 472 -0.77 29.96 43.80
CA ARG A 472 -1.79 30.50 42.88
C ARG A 472 -2.14 31.96 43.28
N PRO A 473 -2.50 32.88 42.37
CA PRO A 473 -3.14 34.13 42.75
C PRO A 473 -4.66 34.10 42.55
N THR A 474 -5.35 34.67 43.53
CA THR A 474 -6.78 34.96 43.63
C THR A 474 -7.18 36.21 42.84
N ALA A 475 -8.42 36.19 42.35
CA ALA A 475 -9.13 37.30 41.73
C ALA A 475 -9.54 38.37 42.76
N THR A 476 -9.61 39.62 42.30
CA THR A 476 -10.29 40.72 42.99
C THR A 476 -11.18 41.42 41.96
N GLU A 477 -12.48 41.45 42.24
CA GLU A 477 -13.44 42.38 41.64
C GLU A 477 -13.16 43.79 42.15
N ASP A 478 -13.23 44.79 41.26
CA ASP A 478 -13.67 46.13 41.63
C ASP A 478 -14.59 46.67 40.53
N ARG A 479 -15.66 47.31 41.00
CA ARG A 479 -16.87 47.70 40.29
C ARG A 479 -16.98 49.22 40.44
N GLU A 480 -17.11 49.96 39.35
CA GLU A 480 -17.67 51.32 39.37
C GLU A 480 -18.32 51.70 38.03
N ALA A 481 -19.50 52.33 38.18
CA ALA A 481 -20.39 53.00 37.21
C ALA A 481 -21.17 52.16 36.19
#